data_AF-A0AAV0XID6-F1
#
_entry.id   AF-A0AAV0XID6-F1
#
_cell.length_a   1.000
_cell.length_b   1.000
_cell.length_c   1.000
_cell.angle_alpha   90.00
_cell.angle_beta   90.00
_cell.angle_gamma   90.00
#
_symmetry.space_group_name_H-M   'P 1'
#
loop_
_entity.id
_entity.type
_entity.pdbx_description
1 polymer ?
#
loop_
_entity_poly.entity_id
_entity_poly.type
_entity_poly.pdbx_seq_one_letter_code
_entity_poly.pdbx_strand_id
1 'polypeptide(L)'
;MVSMFPRAVAIACTISRITVMYKNVSVMAKYKKKIKEYEVYYPITVDKENSRRFLIIAIVFLYSILILPFNVFRLFLIYYYYKNIKILVFILLMYIQNVSMSMTEIQFMVYCFGLYAKFQSINEDMSTIKSKTISINRYPFVLKSEKRKRVEVYPSVRSIELLKMRHQFVCESVSDLNEIYSIQLGMSISVLFIMLLFDIYEVVTSELVKTKSLFLLYGWLTQYIFRFIVVILMSHITTKQVNC
;
A
#
# COMPACT_ATOMS: atom_id res chain seq x y z
N MET A 1 2.25 -29.09 -21.86
CA MET A 1 2.49 -27.62 -21.90
C MET A 1 1.78 -26.88 -20.76
N VAL A 2 0.54 -27.27 -20.38
CA VAL A 2 -0.26 -26.63 -19.31
C VAL A 2 0.34 -26.75 -17.89
N SER A 3 1.20 -27.74 -17.61
CA SER A 3 1.81 -27.94 -16.28
C SER A 3 3.06 -27.10 -16.00
N MET A 4 3.68 -26.48 -17.01
CA MET A 4 4.91 -25.70 -16.83
C MET A 4 4.62 -24.26 -16.38
N PHE A 5 3.53 -23.67 -16.84
CA PHE A 5 3.17 -22.27 -16.53
C PHE A 5 2.97 -22.03 -15.03
N PRO A 6 2.15 -22.82 -14.31
CA PRO A 6 1.94 -22.63 -12.87
C PRO A 6 3.23 -22.77 -12.06
N ARG A 7 4.14 -23.66 -12.50
CA ARG A 7 5.44 -23.88 -11.85
C ARG A 7 6.39 -22.71 -12.06
N ALA A 8 6.48 -22.20 -13.30
CA ALA A 8 7.33 -21.05 -13.61
C ALA A 8 6.88 -19.80 -12.83
N VAL A 9 5.56 -19.58 -12.74
CA VAL A 9 4.97 -18.48 -11.95
C VAL A 9 5.31 -18.65 -10.48
N ALA A 10 5.10 -19.85 -9.91
CA ALA A 10 5.42 -20.11 -8.51
C ALA A 10 6.91 -19.86 -8.21
N ILE A 11 7.82 -20.29 -9.09
CA ILE A 11 9.27 -20.05 -8.96
C ILE A 11 9.58 -18.56 -9.01
N ALA A 12 9.08 -17.84 -10.01
CA ALA A 12 9.31 -16.40 -10.16
C ALA A 12 8.82 -15.60 -8.94
N CYS A 13 7.66 -15.99 -8.40
CA CYS A 13 7.10 -15.40 -7.18
C CYS A 13 7.94 -15.71 -5.94
N THR A 14 8.51 -16.91 -5.86
CA THR A 14 9.38 -17.30 -4.75
C THR A 14 10.68 -16.50 -4.78
N ILE A 15 11.29 -16.35 -5.96
CA ILE A 15 12.50 -15.53 -6.17
C ILE A 15 12.23 -14.05 -5.86
N SER A 16 11.10 -13.52 -6.32
CA SER A 16 10.67 -12.15 -6.00
C SER A 16 10.53 -11.98 -4.47
N ARG A 17 9.94 -12.97 -3.79
CA ARG A 17 9.78 -12.95 -2.34
C ARG A 17 11.09 -13.01 -1.57
N ILE A 18 12.02 -13.86 -1.99
CA ILE A 18 13.37 -13.93 -1.39
C ILE A 18 14.07 -12.58 -1.54
N THR A 19 13.98 -11.97 -2.72
CA THR A 19 14.55 -10.64 -3.00
C THR A 19 13.98 -9.58 -2.05
N VAL A 20 12.65 -9.56 -1.86
CA VAL A 20 12.01 -8.62 -0.95
C VAL A 20 12.38 -8.90 0.49
N MET A 21 12.40 -10.16 0.94
CA MET A 21 12.82 -10.49 2.29
C MET A 21 14.25 -9.99 2.57
N TYR A 22 15.16 -10.18 1.62
CA TYR A 22 16.53 -9.69 1.73
C TYR A 22 16.60 -8.15 1.78
N LYS A 23 15.89 -7.45 0.89
CA LYS A 23 15.76 -5.98 0.92
C LYS A 23 15.08 -5.49 2.21
N ASN A 24 14.12 -6.24 2.73
CA ASN A 24 13.36 -5.89 3.93
C ASN A 24 14.19 -6.05 5.22
N VAL A 25 15.18 -6.94 5.24
CA VAL A 25 16.09 -7.04 6.40
C VAL A 25 17.06 -5.86 6.45
N SER A 26 17.65 -5.47 5.31
CA SER A 26 18.72 -4.47 5.28
C SER A 26 18.22 -3.05 4.98
N VAL A 27 17.54 -2.86 3.86
CA VAL A 27 17.11 -1.54 3.36
C VAL A 27 15.92 -1.03 4.16
N MET A 28 14.95 -1.89 4.48
CA MET A 28 13.77 -1.45 5.25
C MET A 28 14.10 -1.12 6.70
N ALA A 29 15.12 -1.75 7.30
CA ALA A 29 15.59 -1.37 8.62
C ALA A 29 16.14 0.07 8.63
N LYS A 30 16.93 0.42 7.61
CA LYS A 30 17.42 1.80 7.40
C LYS A 30 16.27 2.77 7.17
N TYR A 31 15.31 2.41 6.32
CA TYR A 31 14.11 3.21 6.06
C TYR A 31 13.30 3.49 7.34
N LYS A 32 13.01 2.46 8.14
CA LYS A 32 12.30 2.60 9.41
C LYS A 32 13.05 3.49 10.38
N LYS A 33 14.38 3.40 10.45
CA LYS A 33 15.21 4.26 11.29
C LYS A 33 15.10 5.72 10.85
N LYS A 34 15.28 6.00 9.55
CA LYS A 34 15.12 7.34 8.94
C LYS A 34 13.75 7.95 9.26
N ILE A 35 12.68 7.17 9.12
CA ILE A 35 11.31 7.59 9.42
C ILE A 35 11.08 7.86 10.91
N LYS A 36 11.64 7.05 11.80
CA LYS A 36 11.56 7.26 13.26
C LYS A 36 12.29 8.52 13.70
N GLU A 37 13.48 8.77 13.16
CA GLU A 37 14.24 9.99 13.44
C GLU A 37 13.43 11.23 13.05
N TYR A 38 12.77 11.22 11.88
CA TYR A 38 11.85 12.29 11.49
C TYR A 38 10.68 12.48 12.47
N GLU A 39 10.08 11.38 12.95
CA GLU A 39 8.95 11.43 13.88
C GLU A 39 9.32 11.98 15.26
N VAL A 40 10.59 11.86 15.68
CA VAL A 40 11.08 12.50 16.91
C VAL A 40 11.06 14.03 16.79
N TYR A 41 11.42 14.57 15.62
CA TYR A 41 11.42 16.02 15.39
C TYR A 41 10.04 16.57 15.00
N TYR A 42 9.22 15.77 14.31
CA TYR A 42 7.91 16.15 13.81
C TYR A 42 6.87 15.07 14.16
N PRO A 43 6.38 15.05 15.41
CA PRO A 43 5.41 14.07 15.85
C PRO A 43 4.09 14.22 15.08
N ILE A 44 3.48 13.09 14.77
CA ILE A 44 2.13 13.04 14.17
C ILE A 44 1.12 13.29 15.30
N THR A 45 0.04 14.01 15.01
CA THR A 45 -1.04 14.22 15.98
C THR A 45 -1.72 12.89 16.34
N VAL A 46 -2.17 12.77 17.59
CA VAL A 46 -2.82 11.54 18.11
C VAL A 46 -4.01 11.12 17.24
N ASP A 47 -4.79 12.08 16.73
CA ASP A 47 -5.93 11.82 15.84
C ASP A 47 -5.50 11.17 14.51
N LYS A 48 -4.41 11.66 13.90
CA LYS A 48 -3.86 11.08 12.67
C LYS A 48 -3.28 9.70 12.91
N GLU A 49 -2.70 9.47 14.09
CA GLU A 49 -2.21 8.14 14.47
C GLU A 49 -3.36 7.14 14.68
N ASN A 50 -4.43 7.54 15.35
CA ASN A 50 -5.63 6.72 15.55
C ASN A 50 -6.32 6.41 14.22
N SER A 51 -6.46 7.40 13.34
CA SER A 51 -6.99 7.21 11.98
C SER A 51 -6.15 6.20 11.18
N ARG A 52 -4.81 6.30 11.26
CA ARG A 52 -3.90 5.31 10.67
C ARG A 52 -4.15 3.91 11.22
N ARG A 53 -4.24 3.74 12.54
CA ARG A 53 -4.49 2.42 13.16
C ARG A 53 -5.82 1.83 12.71
N PHE A 54 -6.88 2.63 12.72
CA PHE A 54 -8.21 2.21 12.27
C PHE A 54 -8.19 1.75 10.81
N LEU A 55 -7.54 2.51 9.93
CA LEU A 55 -7.42 2.18 8.51
C LEU A 55 -6.64 0.87 8.31
N ILE A 56 -5.55 0.66 9.04
CA ILE A 56 -4.79 -0.61 9.00
C ILE A 56 -5.70 -1.78 9.38
N ILE A 57 -6.43 -1.66 10.49
CA ILE A 57 -7.34 -2.71 10.96
C ILE A 57 -8.43 -2.98 9.93
N ALA A 58 -9.06 -1.94 9.38
CA ALA A 58 -10.12 -2.06 8.38
C ALA A 58 -9.62 -2.78 7.11
N ILE A 59 -8.40 -2.48 6.66
CA ILE A 59 -7.82 -3.07 5.45
C ILE A 59 -7.41 -4.52 5.69
N VAL A 60 -6.77 -4.82 6.83
CA VAL A 60 -6.46 -6.21 7.21
C VAL A 60 -7.73 -7.04 7.32
N PHE A 61 -8.80 -6.48 7.90
CA PHE A 61 -10.09 -7.12 8.01
C PHE A 61 -10.72 -7.39 6.64
N LEU A 62 -10.72 -6.40 5.74
CA LEU A 62 -11.25 -6.53 4.38
C LEU A 62 -10.47 -7.58 3.57
N TYR A 63 -9.14 -7.58 3.65
CA TYR A 63 -8.30 -8.61 3.03
C TYR A 63 -8.59 -10.00 3.60
N SER A 64 -8.80 -10.12 4.92
CA SER A 64 -9.09 -11.40 5.57
C SER A 64 -10.44 -11.97 5.12
N ILE A 65 -11.49 -11.14 5.06
CA ILE A 65 -12.83 -11.55 4.62
C ILE A 65 -12.86 -11.91 3.13
N LEU A 66 -12.12 -11.19 2.29
CA LEU A 66 -12.16 -11.42 0.84
C LEU A 66 -11.27 -12.58 0.39
N ILE A 67 -10.15 -12.85 1.06
CA ILE A 67 -9.14 -13.81 0.57
C ILE A 67 -9.25 -15.17 1.25
N LEU A 68 -9.38 -15.20 2.58
CA LEU A 68 -9.31 -16.46 3.33
C LEU A 68 -10.49 -17.40 3.05
N PRO A 69 -11.77 -16.98 3.14
CA PRO A 69 -12.87 -17.92 3.03
C PRO A 69 -12.97 -18.54 1.64
N PHE A 70 -12.71 -17.77 0.58
CA PHE A 70 -12.74 -18.28 -0.80
C PHE A 70 -11.62 -19.27 -1.09
N ASN A 71 -10.39 -18.99 -0.63
CA ASN A 71 -9.26 -19.90 -0.79
C ASN A 71 -9.45 -21.19 0.01
N VAL A 72 -9.92 -21.10 1.26
CA VAL A 72 -10.19 -22.26 2.13
C VAL A 72 -11.30 -23.12 1.54
N PHE A 73 -12.39 -22.51 1.07
CA PHE A 73 -13.50 -23.23 0.46
C PHE A 73 -13.09 -23.97 -0.82
N ARG A 74 -12.26 -23.35 -1.69
CA ARG A 74 -11.73 -24.03 -2.88
C ARG A 74 -10.79 -25.18 -2.52
N LEU A 75 -9.93 -25.00 -1.52
CA LEU A 75 -9.07 -26.09 -1.03
C LEU A 75 -9.90 -27.27 -0.51
N PHE A 76 -10.99 -26.99 0.22
CA PHE A 76 -11.92 -28.01 0.70
C PHE A 76 -12.59 -28.77 -0.45
N LEU A 77 -13.07 -28.07 -1.49
CA LEU A 77 -13.66 -28.73 -2.66
C LEU A 77 -12.65 -29.63 -3.38
N ILE A 78 -11.43 -29.14 -3.61
CA ILE A 78 -10.39 -29.93 -4.29
C ILE A 78 -10.02 -31.17 -3.48
N TYR A 79 -9.90 -31.03 -2.16
CA TYR A 79 -9.66 -32.15 -1.26
C TYR A 79 -10.78 -33.21 -1.36
N TYR A 80 -12.04 -32.75 -1.36
CA TYR A 80 -13.21 -33.62 -1.42
C TYR A 80 -13.31 -34.39 -2.76
N TYR A 81 -13.07 -33.71 -3.89
CA TYR A 81 -13.28 -34.29 -5.23
C TYR A 81 -12.08 -35.07 -5.77
N TYR A 82 -10.86 -34.55 -5.66
CA TYR A 82 -9.71 -35.14 -6.36
C TYR A 82 -8.93 -36.15 -5.52
N LYS A 83 -9.00 -36.08 -4.18
CA LYS A 83 -8.29 -36.94 -3.21
C LYS A 83 -6.78 -37.17 -3.49
N ASN A 84 -6.17 -36.34 -4.35
CA ASN A 84 -4.78 -36.48 -4.76
C ASN A 84 -3.92 -35.52 -3.94
N ILE A 85 -3.13 -36.08 -3.03
CA ILE A 85 -2.28 -35.33 -2.09
C ILE A 85 -1.28 -34.44 -2.83
N LYS A 86 -0.73 -34.86 -3.97
CA LYS A 86 0.26 -34.06 -4.72
C LYS A 86 -0.35 -32.77 -5.27
N ILE A 87 -1.57 -32.85 -5.82
CA ILE A 87 -2.30 -31.69 -6.33
C ILE A 87 -2.70 -30.78 -5.17
N LEU A 88 -3.15 -31.36 -4.06
CA LEU A 88 -3.52 -30.62 -2.86
C LEU A 88 -2.35 -29.81 -2.30
N VAL A 89 -1.17 -30.43 -2.16
CA VAL A 89 0.04 -29.76 -1.67
C VAL A 89 0.46 -28.63 -2.61
N PHE A 90 0.43 -28.86 -3.93
CA PHE A 90 0.76 -27.83 -4.92
C PHE A 90 -0.16 -26.60 -4.80
N ILE A 91 -1.47 -26.82 -4.67
CA ILE A 91 -2.47 -25.75 -4.57
C ILE A 91 -2.38 -25.04 -3.21
N LEU A 92 -2.11 -25.77 -2.13
CA LEU A 92 -1.84 -25.19 -0.82
C LEU A 92 -0.64 -24.23 -0.85
N LEU A 93 0.46 -24.63 -1.49
CA LEU A 93 1.63 -23.77 -1.65
C LEU A 93 1.31 -22.51 -2.46
N MET A 94 0.52 -22.62 -3.53
CA MET A 94 0.03 -21.46 -4.27
C MET A 94 -0.79 -20.50 -3.41
N TYR A 95 -1.67 -21.02 -2.54
CA TYR A 95 -2.45 -20.16 -1.64
C TYR A 95 -1.62 -19.51 -0.54
N ILE A 96 -0.66 -20.24 0.04
CA ILE A 96 0.29 -19.66 0.99
C ILE A 96 1.06 -18.52 0.33
N GLN A 97 1.50 -18.72 -0.92
CA GLN A 97 2.16 -17.69 -1.69
C GLN A 97 1.24 -16.49 -1.97
N ASN A 98 -0.03 -16.72 -2.30
CA ASN A 98 -1.02 -15.67 -2.53
C ASN A 98 -1.26 -14.83 -1.27
N VAL A 99 -1.49 -15.46 -0.11
CA VAL A 99 -1.65 -14.80 1.18
C VAL A 99 -0.38 -14.03 1.54
N SER A 100 0.79 -14.62 1.32
CA SER A 100 2.06 -13.94 1.51
C SER A 100 2.14 -12.67 0.65
N MET A 101 1.83 -12.72 -0.65
CA MET A 101 1.82 -11.53 -1.52
C MET A 101 0.88 -10.44 -0.98
N SER A 102 -0.32 -10.81 -0.52
CA SER A 102 -1.26 -9.88 0.09
C SER A 102 -0.71 -9.20 1.35
N MET A 103 0.02 -9.92 2.20
CA MET A 103 0.66 -9.33 3.38
C MET A 103 1.69 -8.24 3.00
N THR A 104 2.45 -8.44 1.91
CA THR A 104 3.36 -7.39 1.40
C THR A 104 2.64 -6.17 0.86
N GLU A 105 1.52 -6.37 0.15
CA GLU A 105 0.70 -5.26 -0.38
C GLU A 105 0.13 -4.42 0.75
N ILE A 106 -0.43 -5.07 1.78
CA ILE A 106 -0.91 -4.40 2.99
C ILE A 106 0.24 -3.63 3.64
N GLN A 107 1.39 -4.28 3.85
CA GLN A 107 2.55 -3.63 4.46
C GLN A 107 2.98 -2.38 3.68
N PHE A 108 3.09 -2.45 2.36
CA PHE A 108 3.39 -1.30 1.51
C PHE A 108 2.35 -0.18 1.68
N MET A 109 1.07 -0.54 1.65
CA MET A 109 -0.02 0.40 1.83
C MET A 109 0.04 1.15 3.17
N VAL A 110 0.36 0.45 4.26
CA VAL A 110 0.55 1.07 5.58
C VAL A 110 1.63 2.16 5.54
N TYR A 111 2.77 1.90 4.88
CA TYR A 111 3.83 2.90 4.77
C TYR A 111 3.43 4.09 3.92
N CYS A 112 2.82 3.84 2.76
CA CYS A 112 2.33 4.91 1.90
C CYS A 112 1.29 5.80 2.60
N PHE A 113 0.36 5.21 3.37
CA PHE A 113 -0.59 6.00 4.15
C PHE A 113 0.11 6.80 5.27
N GLY A 114 1.13 6.20 5.92
CA GLY A 114 1.97 6.91 6.88
C GLY A 114 2.67 8.12 6.28
N LEU A 115 3.19 8.02 5.06
CA LEU A 115 3.77 9.15 4.31
C LEU A 115 2.71 10.17 3.89
N TYR A 116 1.54 9.72 3.44
CA TYR A 116 0.43 10.58 3.09
C TYR A 116 -0.02 11.46 4.27
N ALA A 117 -0.12 10.90 5.47
CA ALA A 117 -0.45 11.67 6.67
C ALA A 117 0.60 12.76 6.96
N LYS A 118 1.88 12.50 6.68
CA LYS A 118 2.96 13.49 6.80
C LYS A 118 2.83 14.60 5.76
N PHE A 119 2.53 14.27 4.50
CA PHE A 119 2.23 15.27 3.47
C PHE A 119 1.03 16.14 3.85
N GLN A 120 -0.03 15.54 4.40
CA GLN A 120 -1.20 16.29 4.84
C GLN A 120 -0.84 17.28 5.94
N SER A 121 -0.01 16.88 6.92
CA SER A 121 0.50 17.80 7.95
C SER A 121 1.31 18.95 7.35
N ILE A 122 2.17 18.69 6.37
CA ILE A 122 2.96 19.72 5.69
C ILE A 122 2.03 20.70 4.93
N ASN A 123 1.00 20.19 4.27
CA ASN A 123 0.04 21.01 3.53
C ASN A 123 -0.82 21.88 4.47
N GLU A 124 -1.23 21.35 5.62
CA GLU A 124 -1.91 22.13 6.67
C GLU A 124 -0.99 23.26 7.15
N ASP A 125 0.27 22.95 7.49
CA ASP A 125 1.26 23.96 7.90
C ASP A 125 1.47 25.03 6.82
N MET A 126 1.57 24.63 5.54
CA MET A 126 1.67 25.55 4.40
C MET A 126 0.45 26.47 4.30
N SER A 127 -0.76 25.90 4.47
CA SER A 127 -2.01 26.65 4.39
C SER A 127 -2.13 27.70 5.51
N THR A 128 -1.67 27.36 6.72
CA THR A 128 -1.68 28.30 7.86
C THR A 128 -0.68 29.43 7.68
N ILE A 129 0.49 29.15 7.10
CA ILE A 129 1.45 30.19 6.71
C ILE A 129 0.84 31.10 5.65
N LYS A 130 0.24 30.53 4.60
CA LYS A 130 -0.40 31.29 3.51
C LYS A 130 -1.52 32.19 4.03
N SER A 131 -2.40 31.69 4.90
CA SER A 131 -3.51 32.48 5.46
C SER A 131 -3.02 33.62 6.35
N LYS A 132 -2.00 33.39 7.19
CA LYS A 132 -1.35 34.44 7.98
C LYS A 132 -0.76 35.52 7.08
N THR A 133 0.00 35.15 6.04
CA THR A 133 0.57 36.11 5.08
C THR A 133 -0.51 36.94 4.38
N ILE A 134 -1.60 36.32 3.94
CA ILE A 134 -2.74 37.02 3.31
C ILE A 134 -3.36 38.02 4.29
N SER A 135 -3.58 37.63 5.56
CA SER A 135 -4.17 38.50 6.57
C SER A 135 -3.31 39.75 6.86
N ILE A 136 -1.98 39.58 6.89
CA ILE A 136 -1.01 40.66 7.09
C ILE A 136 -1.02 41.62 5.90
N ASN A 137 -1.02 41.08 4.67
CA ASN A 137 -1.05 41.89 3.46
C ASN A 137 -2.38 42.64 3.27
N ARG A 138 -3.48 42.10 3.79
CA ARG A 138 -4.82 42.70 3.66
C ARG A 138 -5.04 43.87 4.63
N TYR A 139 -4.42 43.86 5.81
CA TYR A 139 -4.58 44.91 6.84
C TYR A 139 -3.23 45.41 7.39
N PRO A 140 -2.38 46.03 6.56
CA PRO A 140 -1.01 46.38 6.93
C PRO A 140 -0.91 47.47 8.01
N PHE A 141 -1.93 48.32 8.16
CA PHE A 141 -1.95 49.44 9.12
C PHE A 141 -2.53 49.08 10.49
N VAL A 142 -3.57 48.25 10.54
CA VAL A 142 -4.22 47.81 11.81
C VAL A 142 -3.28 46.92 12.63
N LEU A 143 -2.48 46.08 11.97
CA LEU A 143 -1.46 45.23 12.60
C LEU A 143 -0.14 45.98 12.88
N LYS A 144 0.01 47.24 12.42
CA LYS A 144 1.20 48.08 12.66
C LYS A 144 1.12 48.83 14.00
N SER A 145 -0.06 49.14 14.52
CA SER A 145 -0.22 49.86 15.80
C SER A 145 0.08 49.00 17.03
N GLU A 146 0.00 47.67 16.93
CA GLU A 146 0.46 46.72 17.97
C GLU A 146 1.99 46.48 17.95
N LYS A 147 2.74 47.09 17.02
CA LYS A 147 4.19 46.88 16.81
C LYS A 147 5.10 47.61 17.79
N ARG A 148 4.87 47.44 19.09
CA ARG A 148 5.97 47.57 20.08
C ARG A 148 6.30 46.29 20.82
N LYS A 149 5.60 45.16 20.56
CA LYS A 149 5.86 43.92 21.32
C LYS A 149 6.30 42.67 20.59
N ARG A 150 6.26 42.52 19.25
CA ARG A 150 6.79 41.29 18.62
C ARG A 150 7.40 41.51 17.24
N VAL A 151 8.68 41.16 17.13
CA VAL A 151 9.50 41.12 15.93
C VAL A 151 9.21 39.86 15.06
N GLU A 152 8.15 39.11 15.33
CA GLU A 152 7.90 37.77 14.74
C GLU A 152 6.64 37.67 13.85
N VAL A 153 6.33 38.66 13.01
CA VAL A 153 5.04 38.66 12.26
C VAL A 153 5.17 38.30 10.78
N TYR A 154 6.36 38.26 10.18
CA TYR A 154 6.52 37.66 8.84
C TYR A 154 6.72 36.14 8.96
N PRO A 155 6.21 35.31 8.02
CA PRO A 155 6.71 33.95 7.91
C PRO A 155 8.22 34.06 7.78
N SER A 156 8.94 33.61 8.81
CA SER A 156 10.39 33.64 8.76
C SER A 156 10.81 32.83 7.53
N VAL A 157 11.77 33.32 6.74
CA VAL A 157 12.37 32.54 5.64
C VAL A 157 12.73 31.13 6.11
N ARG A 158 13.15 31.03 7.38
CA ARG A 158 13.43 29.78 8.09
C ARG A 158 12.24 28.81 8.17
N SER A 159 11.00 29.27 8.35
CA SER A 159 9.84 28.37 8.42
C SER A 159 9.47 27.81 7.05
N ILE A 160 9.65 28.61 5.99
CA ILE A 160 9.46 28.17 4.60
C ILE A 160 10.55 27.16 4.21
N GLU A 161 11.81 27.45 4.53
CA GLU A 161 12.93 26.53 4.32
C GLU A 161 12.73 25.21 5.05
N LEU A 162 12.31 25.26 6.32
CA LEU A 162 11.99 24.07 7.10
C LEU A 162 10.89 23.23 6.44
N LEU A 163 9.85 23.89 5.93
CA LEU A 163 8.75 23.22 5.25
C LEU A 163 9.20 22.55 3.95
N LYS A 164 10.07 23.22 3.18
CA LYS A 164 10.70 22.68 1.98
C LYS A 164 11.55 21.44 2.30
N MET A 165 12.38 21.51 3.34
CA MET A 165 13.20 20.38 3.78
C MET A 165 12.34 19.18 4.22
N ARG A 166 11.27 19.41 4.99
CA ARG A 166 10.32 18.36 5.37
C ARG A 166 9.63 17.75 4.15
N HIS A 167 9.19 18.58 3.21
CA HIS A 167 8.56 18.11 1.98
C HIS A 167 9.53 17.22 1.18
N GLN A 168 10.74 17.71 0.91
CA GLN A 168 11.78 16.95 0.21
C GLN A 168 12.07 15.61 0.90
N PHE A 169 12.22 15.61 2.23
CA PHE A 169 12.43 14.38 3.00
C PHE A 169 11.30 13.35 2.79
N VAL A 170 10.04 13.80 2.81
CA VAL A 170 8.91 12.89 2.60
C VAL A 170 8.91 12.38 1.15
N CYS A 171 9.20 13.21 0.15
CA CYS A 171 9.27 12.76 -1.25
C CYS A 171 10.42 11.75 -1.48
N GLU A 172 11.61 11.99 -0.91
CA GLU A 172 12.70 11.01 -0.89
C GLU A 172 12.26 9.69 -0.23
N SER A 173 11.52 9.77 0.87
CA SER A 173 10.99 8.58 1.55
C SER A 173 9.96 7.82 0.72
N VAL A 174 9.20 8.49 -0.17
CA VAL A 174 8.32 7.78 -1.12
C VAL A 174 9.16 7.08 -2.19
N SER A 175 10.22 7.72 -2.70
CA SER A 175 11.14 7.12 -3.66
C SER A 175 11.82 5.87 -3.10
N ASP A 176 12.37 5.96 -1.88
CA ASP A 176 12.98 4.83 -1.15
C ASP A 176 11.98 3.66 -1.03
N LEU A 177 10.72 3.96 -0.69
CA LEU A 177 9.67 2.96 -0.55
C LEU A 177 9.32 2.32 -1.90
N ASN A 178 9.26 3.10 -2.97
CA ASN A 178 9.02 2.60 -4.32
C ASN A 178 10.16 1.69 -4.81
N GLU A 179 11.42 2.01 -4.51
CA GLU A 179 12.57 1.16 -4.87
C GLU A 179 12.53 -0.21 -4.15
N ILE A 180 12.05 -0.22 -2.90
CA ILE A 180 11.91 -1.46 -2.12
C ILE A 180 10.79 -2.35 -2.66
N TYR A 181 9.63 -1.76 -3.01
CA TYR A 181 8.40 -2.53 -3.30
C TYR A 181 8.00 -2.60 -4.78
N SER A 182 8.56 -1.80 -5.69
CA SER A 182 8.19 -1.75 -7.11
C SER A 182 8.18 -3.12 -7.79
N ILE A 183 9.26 -3.88 -7.67
CA ILE A 183 9.38 -5.23 -8.26
C ILE A 183 8.33 -6.17 -7.69
N GLN A 184 8.08 -6.11 -6.38
CA GLN A 184 7.11 -6.96 -5.70
C GLN A 184 5.68 -6.65 -6.15
N LEU A 185 5.32 -5.37 -6.28
CA LEU A 185 4.01 -4.94 -6.73
C LEU A 185 3.79 -5.32 -8.19
N GLY A 186 4.80 -5.12 -9.04
CA GLY A 186 4.77 -5.55 -10.44
C GLY A 186 4.54 -7.06 -10.55
N MET A 187 5.30 -7.85 -9.81
CA MET A 187 5.12 -9.31 -9.76
C MET A 187 3.74 -9.70 -9.23
N SER A 188 3.21 -8.98 -8.24
CA SER A 188 1.85 -9.26 -7.73
C SER A 188 0.78 -9.05 -8.79
N ILE A 189 0.86 -7.97 -9.57
CA ILE A 189 -0.06 -7.72 -10.69
C ILE A 189 0.05 -8.84 -11.73
N SER A 190 1.27 -9.23 -12.11
CA SER A 190 1.49 -10.31 -13.09
C SER A 190 0.88 -11.63 -12.62
N VAL A 191 0.99 -11.95 -11.33
CA VAL A 191 0.41 -13.16 -10.74
C VAL A 191 -1.10 -13.10 -10.73
N LEU A 192 -1.67 -11.97 -10.31
CA LEU A 192 -3.12 -11.78 -10.31
C LEU A 192 -3.70 -11.94 -11.71
N PHE A 193 -3.02 -11.40 -12.72
CA PHE A 193 -3.40 -11.57 -14.12
C PHE A 193 -3.38 -13.04 -14.55
N ILE A 194 -2.32 -13.78 -14.22
CA ILE A 194 -2.21 -15.19 -14.57
C ILE A 194 -3.24 -16.05 -13.82
N MET A 195 -3.46 -15.79 -12.53
CA MET A 195 -4.50 -16.49 -11.74
C MET A 195 -5.90 -16.24 -12.32
N LEU A 196 -6.20 -14.99 -12.70
CA LEU A 196 -7.46 -14.64 -13.37
C LEU A 196 -7.66 -15.43 -14.66
N LEU A 197 -6.63 -15.53 -15.51
CA LEU A 197 -6.71 -16.31 -16.75
C LEU A 197 -6.97 -17.80 -16.49
N PHE A 198 -6.32 -18.39 -15.49
CA PHE A 198 -6.55 -19.79 -15.11
C PHE A 198 -7.96 -20.01 -14.57
N ASP A 199 -8.46 -19.12 -13.73
CA ASP A 199 -9.81 -19.24 -13.16
C ASP A 199 -10.90 -19.06 -14.23
N ILE A 200 -10.70 -18.16 -15.20
CA ILE A 200 -11.58 -18.03 -16.38
C ILE A 200 -11.55 -19.32 -17.21
N TYR A 201 -10.34 -19.85 -17.47
CA TYR A 201 -10.18 -21.08 -18.24
C TYR A 201 -10.90 -22.27 -17.57
N GLU A 202 -10.75 -22.43 -16.25
CA GLU A 202 -11.40 -23.49 -15.47
C GLU A 202 -12.93 -23.36 -15.53
N VAL A 203 -13.48 -22.15 -15.45
CA VAL A 203 -14.94 -21.94 -15.54
C VAL A 203 -15.48 -22.21 -16.94
N VAL A 204 -14.72 -21.85 -17.99
CA VAL A 204 -15.13 -22.13 -19.38
C VAL A 204 -15.05 -23.61 -19.72
N THR A 205 -14.09 -24.34 -19.15
CA THR A 205 -13.86 -25.76 -19.47
C THR A 205 -14.61 -26.74 -18.55
N SER A 206 -15.06 -26.31 -17.37
CA SER A 206 -15.80 -27.19 -16.46
C SER A 206 -17.32 -27.10 -16.67
N GLU A 207 -17.96 -28.23 -16.97
CA GLU A 207 -19.43 -28.38 -16.97
C GLU A 207 -20.04 -28.40 -15.54
N LEU A 208 -19.24 -28.06 -14.52
CA LEU A 208 -19.56 -28.28 -13.11
C LEU A 208 -20.63 -27.29 -12.62
N VAL A 209 -21.88 -27.79 -12.48
CA VAL A 209 -23.05 -27.17 -11.82
C VAL A 209 -23.03 -25.63 -11.84
N LYS A 210 -23.55 -25.08 -12.96
CA LYS A 210 -23.62 -23.65 -13.32
C LYS A 210 -23.79 -22.67 -12.15
N THR A 211 -24.60 -22.97 -11.14
CA THR A 211 -24.89 -22.05 -10.03
C THR A 211 -23.79 -21.96 -8.97
N LYS A 212 -23.09 -23.06 -8.65
CA LYS A 212 -22.00 -23.03 -7.66
C LYS A 212 -20.69 -22.48 -8.25
N SER A 213 -20.42 -22.70 -9.53
CA SER A 213 -19.23 -22.15 -10.21
C SER A 213 -19.33 -20.63 -10.40
N LEU A 214 -20.53 -20.10 -10.68
CA LEU A 214 -20.74 -18.66 -10.83
C LEU A 214 -20.49 -17.89 -9.53
N PHE A 215 -21.00 -18.35 -8.38
CA PHE A 215 -20.73 -17.69 -7.09
C PHE A 215 -19.22 -17.62 -6.77
N LEU A 216 -18.50 -18.70 -7.07
CA LEU A 216 -17.06 -18.77 -6.89
C LEU A 216 -16.31 -17.84 -7.84
N LEU A 217 -16.69 -17.82 -9.11
CA LEU A 217 -16.14 -16.89 -10.10
C LEU A 217 -16.32 -15.43 -9.65
N TYR A 218 -17.53 -15.03 -9.26
CA TYR A 218 -17.78 -13.66 -8.79
C TYR A 218 -16.98 -13.32 -7.53
N GLY A 219 -16.82 -14.28 -6.60
CA GLY A 219 -15.97 -14.13 -5.43
C GLY A 219 -14.50 -13.84 -5.80
N TRP A 220 -13.92 -14.65 -6.69
CA TRP A 220 -12.53 -14.48 -7.13
C TRP A 220 -12.33 -13.20 -7.92
N LEU A 221 -13.26 -12.89 -8.83
CA LEU A 221 -13.21 -11.67 -9.63
C LEU A 221 -13.28 -10.43 -8.72
N THR A 222 -14.12 -10.47 -7.68
CA THR A 222 -14.19 -9.41 -6.65
C THR A 222 -12.85 -9.26 -5.92
N GLN A 223 -12.23 -10.37 -5.51
CA GLN A 223 -10.93 -10.35 -4.85
C GLN A 223 -9.82 -9.78 -5.76
N TYR A 224 -9.77 -10.19 -7.02
CA TYR A 224 -8.77 -9.73 -7.98
C TYR A 224 -8.95 -8.25 -8.32
N ILE A 225 -10.19 -7.81 -8.56
CA ILE A 225 -10.50 -6.40 -8.79
C ILE A 225 -10.12 -5.56 -7.57
N PHE A 226 -10.47 -6.00 -6.37
CA PHE A 226 -10.13 -5.28 -5.15
C PHE A 226 -8.62 -5.09 -5.01
N ARG A 227 -7.83 -6.15 -5.21
CA ARG A 227 -6.36 -6.08 -5.15
C ARG A 227 -5.78 -5.20 -6.26
N PHE A 228 -6.34 -5.29 -7.47
CA PHE A 228 -5.91 -4.45 -8.59
C PHE A 228 -6.16 -2.97 -8.32
N ILE A 229 -7.35 -2.61 -7.83
CA ILE A 229 -7.72 -1.24 -7.42
C ILE A 229 -6.77 -0.75 -6.34
N VAL A 230 -6.49 -1.58 -5.33
CA VAL A 230 -5.55 -1.25 -4.27
C VAL A 230 -4.18 -0.92 -4.86
N VAL A 231 -3.59 -1.79 -5.67
CA VAL A 231 -2.25 -1.57 -6.22
C VAL A 231 -2.20 -0.33 -7.12
N ILE A 232 -3.24 -0.10 -7.94
CA ILE A 232 -3.35 1.12 -8.77
C ILE A 232 -3.45 2.37 -7.92
N LEU A 233 -4.34 2.39 -6.93
CA LEU A 233 -4.54 3.55 -6.06
C LEU A 233 -3.24 3.90 -5.33
N MET A 234 -2.52 2.88 -4.86
CA MET A 234 -1.22 3.09 -4.23
C MET A 234 -0.17 3.61 -5.21
N SER A 235 -0.09 3.03 -6.41
CA SER A 235 0.84 3.48 -7.47
C SER A 235 0.57 4.92 -7.90
N HIS A 236 -0.71 5.30 -8.01
CA HIS A 236 -1.10 6.65 -8.34
C HIS A 236 -0.73 7.64 -7.22
N ILE A 237 -0.95 7.28 -5.96
CA ILE A 237 -0.55 8.09 -4.81
C ILE A 237 0.97 8.26 -4.78
N THR A 238 1.73 7.18 -4.92
CA THR A 238 3.20 7.26 -4.93
C THR A 238 3.69 8.06 -6.11
N THR A 239 3.18 7.87 -7.33
CA THR A 239 3.64 8.62 -8.52
C THR A 239 3.33 10.12 -8.40
N LYS A 240 2.14 10.47 -7.93
CA LYS A 240 1.78 11.88 -7.69
C LYS A 240 2.65 12.53 -6.61
N GLN A 241 3.14 11.75 -5.65
CA GLN A 241 4.01 12.20 -4.57
C GLN A 241 5.51 12.09 -4.89
N VAL A 242 5.91 11.30 -5.89
CA VAL A 242 7.31 11.19 -6.35
C VAL A 242 7.64 12.30 -7.33
N ASN A 243 6.65 12.83 -8.07
CA ASN A 243 6.82 14.03 -8.89
C ASN A 243 6.85 15.34 -8.07
N CYS A 244 7.28 15.27 -6.80
CA CYS A 244 7.97 16.39 -6.18
C CYS A 244 9.33 16.58 -6.88
#